data_AF-A0A371I7B3-F1
#
_entry.id   AF-A0A371I7B3-F1
#
_cell.length_a   1.000
_cell.length_b   1.000
_cell.length_c   1.000
_cell.angle_alpha   90.00
_cell.angle_beta   90.00
_cell.angle_gamma   90.00
#
_symmetry.space_group_name_H-M   'P 1'
#
loop_
_entity.id
_entity.type
_entity.pdbx_description
1 polymer ?
#
loop_
_entity_poly.entity_id
_entity_poly.type
_entity_poly.pdbx_seq_one_letter_code
_entity_poly.pdbx_strand_id
1 'polypeptide(L)'
;NVLLLRNNLNLSPDIAEVSQEKLLSLVAERLIDSNSNVNNKDAGYVENQQQNIADAIDLLPRLATGIDVNIKFRRIDDFEFTRECAIFDLLDIPLYHGWIVDS
;
A
#
# COMPACT_ATOMS: atom_id res chain seq x y z
N ASN A 1 -5.06 8.46 -4.75
CA ASN A 1 -6.03 9.36 -4.08
C ASN A 1 -5.79 9.56 -2.60
N VAL A 2 -5.87 8.53 -1.75
CA VAL A 2 -5.68 8.66 -0.29
C VAL A 2 -4.41 9.45 0.06
N LEU A 3 -3.28 9.12 -0.58
CA LEU A 3 -2.01 9.81 -0.35
C LEU A 3 -1.99 11.29 -0.78
N LEU A 4 -2.70 11.67 -1.84
CA LEU A 4 -2.83 13.07 -2.26
C LEU A 4 -3.61 13.87 -1.21
N LEU A 5 -4.74 13.33 -0.75
CA LEU A 5 -5.59 13.97 0.26
C LEU A 5 -4.90 14.11 1.62
N ARG A 6 -3.97 13.21 1.94
CA ARG A 6 -3.14 13.27 3.15
C ARG A 6 -1.91 14.19 2.98
N ASN A 7 -1.73 14.87 1.84
CA ASN A 7 -0.52 15.62 1.49
C ASN A 7 0.76 14.78 1.54
N ASN A 8 0.64 13.48 1.34
CA ASN A 8 1.75 12.55 1.25
C ASN A 8 2.29 12.40 -0.18
N LEU A 9 1.49 12.77 -1.19
CA LEU A 9 1.90 12.91 -2.58
C LEU A 9 1.50 14.29 -3.05
N ASN A 10 2.31 14.89 -3.92
CA ASN A 10 2.02 16.18 -4.54
C ASN A 10 2.10 16.05 -6.06
N LEU A 11 1.11 16.63 -6.74
CA LEU A 11 1.12 16.84 -8.18
C LEU A 11 1.15 18.35 -8.42
N SER A 12 1.81 18.80 -9.49
CA SER A 12 1.79 20.22 -9.85
C SER A 12 0.35 20.65 -10.16
N PRO A 13 -0.09 21.84 -9.68
CA PRO A 13 -1.44 22.35 -9.95
C PRO A 13 -1.73 22.56 -11.44
N ASP A 14 -0.69 22.66 -12.28
CA ASP A 14 -0.81 22.88 -13.73
C ASP A 14 -1.01 21.59 -14.52
N ILE A 15 -1.01 20.43 -13.86
CA ILE A 15 -1.15 19.11 -14.50
C ILE A 15 -2.63 18.72 -14.57
N ALA A 16 -3.16 18.60 -15.79
CA ALA A 16 -4.53 18.14 -16.03
C ALA A 16 -4.66 16.61 -16.08
N GLU A 17 -3.58 15.90 -16.40
CA GLU A 17 -3.55 14.44 -16.54
C GLU A 17 -2.24 13.84 -16.02
N VAL A 18 -2.31 12.62 -15.49
CA VAL A 18 -1.14 11.89 -15.00
C VAL A 18 -1.16 10.47 -15.54
N SER A 19 -0.02 9.99 -16.04
CA SER A 19 0.09 8.63 -16.56
C SER A 19 0.07 7.60 -15.43
N GLN A 20 -0.35 6.37 -15.75
CA GLN A 20 -0.28 5.25 -14.81
C GLN A 20 1.14 5.02 -14.31
N GLU A 21 2.13 5.04 -15.20
CA GLU A 21 3.55 4.88 -14.85
C GLU A 21 3.99 5.92 -13.83
N LYS A 22 3.63 7.20 -14.05
CA LYS A 22 3.98 8.27 -13.12
C LYS A 22 3.30 8.09 -11.76
N LEU A 23 2.04 7.67 -11.72
CA LEU A 23 1.34 7.35 -10.47
C LEU A 23 2.02 6.19 -9.73
N LEU A 24 2.40 5.12 -10.42
CA LEU A 24 3.09 3.98 -9.82
C LEU A 24 4.45 4.38 -9.27
N SER A 25 5.24 5.19 -9.98
CA SER A 25 6.51 5.72 -9.48
C SER A 25 6.33 6.55 -8.21
N LEU A 26 5.34 7.45 -8.18
CA LEU A 26 5.06 8.28 -6.99
C LEU A 26 4.65 7.42 -5.79
N VAL A 27 3.82 6.40 -6.00
CA VAL A 27 3.43 5.47 -4.92
C VAL A 27 4.62 4.66 -4.43
N ALA A 28 5.50 4.19 -5.33
CA ALA A 28 6.72 3.46 -4.97
C ALA A 28 7.67 4.31 -4.13
N GLU A 29 7.93 5.56 -4.54
CA GLU A 29 8.73 6.53 -3.79
C GLU A 29 8.16 6.72 -2.38
N ARG A 30 6.84 6.92 -2.28
CA ARG A 30 6.17 7.09 -0.98
C ARG A 30 6.26 5.85 -0.09
N LEU A 31 6.19 4.66 -0.68
CA LEU A 31 6.32 3.39 0.03
C LEU A 31 7.72 3.25 0.65
N ILE A 32 8.77 3.57 -0.12
CA ILE A 32 10.15 3.61 0.38
C ILE A 32 10.25 4.62 1.52
N ASP A 33 9.80 5.85 1.33
CA ASP A 33 9.91 6.91 2.34
C ASP A 33 9.18 6.56 3.65
N SER A 34 7.99 5.94 3.57
CA SER A 34 7.23 5.48 4.75
C SER A 34 8.00 4.49 5.61
N ASN A 35 8.80 3.65 4.96
CA ASN A 35 9.31 2.41 5.55
C ASN A 35 10.84 2.42 5.73
N SER A 36 11.51 3.52 5.35
CA SER A 36 12.97 3.67 5.45
C SER A 36 13.48 3.98 6.86
N ASN A 37 12.61 4.36 7.80
CA ASN A 37 13.02 4.71 9.16
C ASN A 37 13.24 3.45 10.03
N VAL A 38 14.46 2.94 10.00
CA VAL A 38 14.90 1.76 10.75
C VAL A 38 15.80 2.10 11.95
N ASN A 39 15.77 3.34 12.42
CA ASN A 39 16.59 3.77 13.55
C ASN A 39 16.29 2.93 14.80
N ASN A 40 17.34 2.46 15.50
CA ASN A 40 17.26 1.61 16.69
C ASN A 40 16.66 0.20 16.47
N LYS A 41 16.68 -0.32 15.24
CA LYS A 41 16.27 -1.70 14.91
C LYS A 41 17.48 -2.61 14.71
N ASP A 42 17.32 -3.89 15.00
CA ASP A 42 18.36 -4.90 14.77
C ASP A 42 18.49 -5.25 13.28
N ALA A 43 19.63 -5.84 12.89
CA ALA A 43 19.94 -6.15 11.49
C ALA A 43 18.90 -7.08 10.83
N GLY A 44 18.33 -8.04 11.58
CA GLY A 44 17.33 -8.96 11.05
C GLY A 44 16.01 -8.25 10.74
N TYR A 45 15.60 -7.31 11.59
CA TYR A 45 14.45 -6.46 11.31
C TYR A 45 14.66 -5.60 10.05
N VAL A 46 15.85 -5.01 9.88
CA VAL A 46 16.17 -4.18 8.71
C VAL A 46 16.11 -4.99 7.41
N GLU A 47 16.69 -6.18 7.39
CA GLU A 47 16.67 -7.08 6.22
C GLU A 47 15.24 -7.48 5.85
N ASN A 48 14.44 -7.89 6.84
CA ASN A 48 13.04 -8.24 6.62
C ASN A 48 12.23 -7.04 6.09
N GLN A 49 12.48 -5.83 6.60
CA GLN A 49 11.82 -4.62 6.14
C GLN A 49 12.18 -4.29 4.69
N GLN A 50 13.46 -4.43 4.31
CA GLN A 50 13.91 -4.23 2.94
C GLN A 50 13.27 -5.24 1.98
N GLN A 51 13.16 -6.50 2.38
CA GLN A 51 12.50 -7.52 1.57
C GLN A 51 11.01 -7.22 1.38
N ASN A 52 10.31 -6.81 2.44
CA ASN A 52 8.89 -6.43 2.34
C ASN A 52 8.67 -5.24 1.39
N ILE A 53 9.57 -4.25 1.41
CA ILE A 53 9.53 -3.11 0.48
C ILE A 53 9.76 -3.57 -0.96
N ALA A 54 10.76 -4.43 -1.19
CA ALA A 54 11.06 -4.95 -2.53
C ALA A 54 9.88 -5.75 -3.10
N ASP A 55 9.33 -6.68 -2.31
CA ASP A 55 8.18 -7.49 -2.69
C ASP A 55 6.96 -6.61 -3.00
N ALA A 56 6.74 -5.56 -2.22
CA ALA A 56 5.63 -4.62 -2.46
C ALA A 56 5.81 -3.83 -3.75
N ILE A 57 7.04 -3.37 -4.06
CA ILE A 57 7.35 -2.66 -5.31
C ILE A 57 7.09 -3.56 -6.52
N ASP A 58 7.50 -4.83 -6.46
CA ASP A 58 7.27 -5.81 -7.53
C ASP A 58 5.77 -6.08 -7.76
N LEU A 59 4.95 -5.93 -6.73
CA LEU A 59 3.50 -6.11 -6.79
C LEU A 59 2.72 -4.85 -7.17
N LEU A 60 3.31 -3.65 -7.05
CA LEU A 60 2.64 -2.37 -7.36
C LEU A 60 1.94 -2.33 -8.72
N PRO A 61 2.52 -2.85 -9.83
CA PRO A 61 1.84 -2.84 -11.13
C PRO A 61 0.48 -3.56 -11.11
N ARG A 62 0.28 -4.54 -10.22
CA ARG A 62 -1.00 -5.26 -10.10
C ARG A 62 -2.12 -4.38 -9.58
N LEU A 63 -1.83 -3.33 -8.82
CA LEU A 63 -2.83 -2.34 -8.41
C LEU A 63 -3.53 -1.68 -9.60
N ALA A 64 -2.85 -1.58 -10.75
CA ALA A 64 -3.42 -1.00 -11.96
C ALA A 64 -4.25 -2.00 -12.79
N THR A 65 -4.01 -3.30 -12.63
CA THR A 65 -4.72 -4.37 -13.37
C THR A 65 -5.84 -5.03 -12.56
N GLY A 66 -5.85 -4.83 -11.25
CA GLY A 66 -6.79 -5.44 -10.30
C GLY A 66 -6.08 -6.29 -9.26
N ILE A 67 -6.64 -6.29 -8.04
CA ILE A 67 -6.15 -7.08 -6.90
C ILE A 67 -7.18 -8.13 -6.50
N ASP A 68 -6.68 -9.29 -6.11
CA ASP A 68 -7.49 -10.34 -5.49
C ASP A 68 -7.49 -10.12 -3.97
N VAL A 69 -8.68 -10.02 -3.40
CA VAL A 69 -8.89 -9.92 -1.95
C VAL A 69 -9.83 -11.04 -1.52
N ASN A 70 -9.50 -11.69 -0.41
CA ASN A 70 -10.39 -12.65 0.22
C ASN A 70 -10.86 -12.08 1.56
N ILE A 71 -12.17 -11.85 1.67
CA ILE A 71 -12.79 -11.25 2.86
C ILE A 71 -13.32 -12.34 3.79
N LYS A 72 -13.40 -12.04 5.08
CA LYS A 72 -14.07 -12.89 6.07
C LYS A 72 -15.28 -12.16 6.61
N PHE A 73 -16.43 -12.82 6.61
CA PHE A 73 -17.73 -12.19 6.90
C PHE A 73 -17.99 -11.85 8.39
N ARG A 74 -16.93 -11.70 9.20
CA ARG A 74 -17.02 -11.53 10.67
C ARG A 74 -16.89 -10.08 11.13
N ARG A 75 -16.03 -9.28 10.48
CA ARG A 75 -15.75 -7.88 10.83
C ARG A 75 -15.44 -7.09 9.56
N ILE A 76 -15.56 -5.77 9.63
CA ILE A 76 -15.35 -4.88 8.48
C ILE A 76 -13.89 -4.85 7.99
N ASP A 77 -12.93 -5.25 8.82
CA ASP A 77 -11.49 -5.19 8.58
C ASP A 77 -10.85 -6.59 8.45
N ASP A 78 -11.66 -7.64 8.29
CA ASP A 78 -11.19 -9.03 8.34
C ASP A 78 -10.96 -9.60 6.95
N PHE A 79 -9.70 -9.60 6.51
CA PHE A 79 -9.25 -10.17 5.25
C PHE A 79 -8.36 -11.40 5.50
N GLU A 80 -8.28 -12.32 4.54
CA GLU A 80 -7.13 -13.21 4.44
C GLU A 80 -5.91 -12.40 4.00
N PHE A 81 -4.75 -12.71 4.58
CA PHE A 81 -3.53 -12.04 4.19
C PHE A 81 -3.13 -12.46 2.78
N THR A 82 -3.06 -11.49 1.87
CA THR A 82 -2.46 -11.63 0.55
C THR A 82 -1.26 -10.69 0.45
N ARG A 83 -0.33 -10.96 -0.48
CA ARG A 83 0.87 -10.11 -0.62
C ARG A 83 0.51 -8.71 -1.13
N GLU A 84 -0.56 -8.62 -1.91
CA GLU A 84 -1.14 -7.39 -2.44
C GLU A 84 -1.72 -6.53 -1.32
N CYS A 85 -2.35 -7.15 -0.31
CA CYS A 85 -2.83 -6.45 0.89
C CYS A 85 -1.68 -5.80 1.68
N ALA A 86 -0.48 -6.40 1.68
CA ALA A 86 0.68 -5.85 2.40
C ALA A 86 1.10 -4.45 1.89
N ILE A 87 0.79 -4.09 0.64
CA ILE A 87 1.05 -2.75 0.11
C ILE A 87 0.26 -1.69 0.89
N PHE A 88 -0.98 -2.01 1.27
CA PHE A 88 -1.84 -1.11 2.03
C PHE A 88 -1.34 -0.93 3.46
N ASP A 89 -0.87 -2.00 4.09
CA ASP A 89 -0.24 -1.94 5.43
C ASP A 89 1.03 -1.08 5.40
N LEU A 90 1.90 -1.25 4.41
CA LEU A 90 3.13 -0.46 4.24
C LEU A 90 2.87 1.03 3.95
N LEU A 91 1.70 1.36 3.42
CA LEU A 91 1.26 2.74 3.18
C LEU A 91 0.41 3.31 4.31
N ASP A 92 0.17 2.55 5.39
CA ASP A 92 -0.72 2.91 6.50
C ASP A 92 -2.15 3.27 6.01
N ILE A 93 -2.68 2.45 5.10
CA ILE A 93 -4.02 2.60 4.53
C ILE A 93 -4.86 1.40 4.98
N PRO A 94 -5.87 1.60 5.84
CA PRO A 94 -6.73 0.49 6.25
C PRO A 94 -7.65 0.05 5.09
N LEU A 95 -7.85 -1.26 4.97
CA LEU A 95 -8.82 -1.87 4.07
C LEU A 95 -10.10 -2.22 4.83
N TYR A 96 -11.26 -1.99 4.20
CA TYR A 96 -12.56 -2.32 4.78
C TYR A 96 -13.50 -2.97 3.77
N HIS A 97 -14.40 -3.82 4.25
CA HIS A 97 -15.53 -4.37 3.49
C HIS A 97 -16.83 -4.32 4.29
N GLY A 98 -17.97 -4.27 3.60
CA GLY A 98 -19.30 -4.23 4.21
C GLY A 98 -20.03 -5.58 4.26
N TRP A 99 -19.40 -6.64 3.72
CA TRP A 99 -20.03 -7.96 3.64
C TRP A 99 -19.91 -8.71 4.96
N ILE A 100 -20.91 -8.54 5.83
CA ILE A 100 -20.99 -9.13 7.18
C ILE A 100 -22.23 -10.01 7.25
N VAL A 101 -22.10 -11.19 7.86
CA VAL A 101 -23.26 -12.05 8.13
C VAL A 101 -23.99 -11.51 9.36
N ASP A 102 -25.30 -11.31 9.23
CA ASP A 102 -26.16 -10.93 10.36
C ASP A 102 -26.18 -12.05 11.41
N SER A 103 -26.12 -11.66 12.68
CA SER A 103 -25.96 -12.57 13.82
C SER A 103 -27.29 -13.00 14.42
#